data_AF-A0A2N8TDB2-F1
#
_entry.id   AF-A0A2N8TDB2-F1
#
_cell.length_a   1.000
_cell.length_b   1.000
_cell.length_c   1.000
_cell.angle_alpha   90.00
_cell.angle_beta   90.00
_cell.angle_gamma   90.00
#
_symmetry.space_group_name_H-M   'P 1'
#
loop_
_entity.id
_entity.type
_entity.pdbx_description
1 polymer ?
#
loop_
_entity_poly.entity_id
_entity_poly.type
_entity_poly.pdbx_seq_one_letter_code
_entity_poly.pdbx_strand_id
1 'polypeptide(L)'
;MATKTGIDTVPTKPQADLLIAALDAENHRIPSTATGRTLDIMLRRQWVKEYTANGRLASTVRDYPGFTHFRLTHHGVNAAKKARAARAAAAERGPATLDVEGIGWTCVEAGRKWATEYEGVKFELERRTANALDGCPDTGWYLYGGSHFGEYMGARFKAAAVEAFPYVCPKDGHPQPETEIKDSSQLAEGDIVREHGMRVRLDKLTTVERQGLTVYHWAGTVLNMPEVREAKHVPLSFLRTQKWEPGQGWVTDREDYWAVQGNKLATWAVEVPTDAPAPA
;
A
#
# COMPACT_ATOMS: atom_id res chain seq x y z
N MET A 1 24.13 0.10 15.21
CA MET A 1 24.42 1.14 14.19
C MET A 1 23.29 1.12 13.17
N ALA A 2 22.78 2.28 12.76
CA ALA A 2 21.85 2.34 11.62
C ALA A 2 22.61 2.00 10.33
N THR A 3 22.04 1.16 9.47
CA THR A 3 22.61 0.89 8.14
C THR A 3 22.55 2.17 7.30
N LYS A 4 23.51 2.38 6.40
CA LYS A 4 23.60 3.57 5.52
C LYS A 4 22.27 3.84 4.78
N THR A 5 21.59 2.78 4.34
CA THR A 5 20.27 2.80 3.70
C THR A 5 19.18 3.45 4.57
N GLY A 6 19.33 3.37 5.89
CA GLY A 6 18.42 3.98 6.84
C GLY A 6 18.48 5.51 6.84
N ILE A 7 19.65 6.10 6.71
CA ILE A 7 19.83 7.56 6.88
C ILE A 7 19.27 8.33 5.67
N ASP A 8 19.37 7.75 4.47
CA ASP A 8 19.00 8.39 3.20
C ASP A 8 17.55 8.15 2.76
N THR A 9 16.71 7.56 3.61
CA THR A 9 15.30 7.31 3.30
C THR A 9 14.53 8.63 3.09
N VAL A 10 13.59 8.65 2.14
CA VAL A 10 12.76 9.84 1.88
C VAL A 10 11.83 10.07 3.08
N PRO A 11 11.80 11.28 3.68
CA PRO A 11 10.89 11.59 4.78
C PRO A 11 9.43 11.50 4.32
N THR A 12 8.55 10.98 5.19
CA THR A 12 7.09 11.03 4.96
C THR A 12 6.60 12.48 4.97
N LYS A 13 5.39 12.76 4.47
CA LYS A 13 4.84 14.14 4.41
C LYS A 13 4.89 14.86 5.78
N PRO A 14 4.40 14.26 6.90
CA PRO A 14 4.49 14.90 8.21
C PRO A 14 5.93 15.13 8.69
N GLN A 15 6.85 14.21 8.38
CA GLN A 15 8.27 14.37 8.71
C GLN A 15 8.91 15.50 7.90
N ALA A 16 8.59 15.58 6.60
CA ALA A 16 9.05 16.63 5.72
C ALA A 16 8.56 18.01 6.19
N ASP A 17 7.31 18.13 6.65
CA ASP A 17 6.78 19.38 7.23
C ASP A 17 7.61 19.83 8.44
N LEU A 18 7.88 18.92 9.38
CA LEU A 18 8.68 19.22 10.57
C LEU A 18 10.13 19.58 10.22
N LEU A 19 10.74 18.86 9.29
CA LEU A 19 12.11 19.12 8.84
C LEU A 19 12.22 20.49 8.15
N ILE A 20 11.27 20.83 7.28
CA ILE A 20 11.25 22.12 6.58
C ILE A 20 10.99 23.26 7.57
N ALA A 21 10.04 23.11 8.49
CA ALA A 21 9.78 24.10 9.53
C ALA A 21 11.01 24.32 10.44
N ALA A 22 11.69 23.23 10.82
CA ALA A 22 12.91 23.32 11.60
C ALA A 22 14.07 23.95 10.82
N LEU A 23 14.13 23.77 9.51
CA LEU A 23 15.17 24.39 8.67
C LEU A 23 15.12 25.92 8.74
N ASP A 24 13.91 26.50 8.83
CA ASP A 24 13.69 27.95 8.92
C ASP A 24 13.70 28.47 10.37
N ALA A 25 13.64 27.58 11.36
CA ALA A 25 13.67 27.96 12.77
C ALA A 25 15.08 28.32 13.24
N GLU A 26 15.15 29.25 14.20
CA GLU A 26 16.41 29.59 14.86
C GLU A 26 17.04 28.34 15.49
N ASN A 27 18.36 28.16 15.28
CA ASN A 27 19.12 27.01 15.77
C ASN A 27 18.61 25.63 15.28
N HIS A 28 17.89 25.62 14.16
CA HIS A 28 17.31 24.42 13.55
C HIS A 28 16.43 23.58 14.48
N ARG A 29 15.67 24.23 15.36
CA ARG A 29 14.84 23.58 16.37
C ARG A 29 13.60 22.92 15.75
N ILE A 30 13.34 21.66 16.10
CA ILE A 30 12.10 20.96 15.71
C ILE A 30 10.90 21.58 16.45
N PRO A 31 9.78 21.87 15.76
CA PRO A 31 8.55 22.35 16.40
C PRO A 31 8.06 21.41 17.52
N SER A 32 7.52 21.98 18.60
CA SER A 32 6.96 21.22 19.73
C SER A 32 5.70 20.42 19.37
N THR A 33 5.13 20.66 18.19
CA THR A 33 4.00 19.89 17.64
C THR A 33 4.42 18.49 17.15
N ALA A 34 5.72 18.18 17.11
CA ALA A 34 6.20 16.86 16.73
C ALA A 34 5.79 15.79 17.76
N THR A 35 5.22 14.68 17.29
CA THR A 35 4.86 13.56 18.15
C THR A 35 6.10 12.75 18.55
N GLY A 36 6.07 12.13 19.74
CA GLY A 36 7.19 11.31 20.24
C GLY A 36 7.60 10.20 19.27
N ARG A 37 6.63 9.48 18.68
CA ARG A 37 6.91 8.45 17.67
C ARG A 37 7.63 8.99 16.44
N THR A 38 7.28 10.19 15.97
CA THR A 38 7.95 10.81 14.83
C THR A 38 9.39 11.19 15.20
N LEU A 39 9.61 11.73 16.39
CA LEU A 39 10.94 12.07 16.90
C LEU A 39 11.84 10.84 17.04
N ASP A 40 11.32 9.72 17.54
CA ASP A 40 12.06 8.45 17.63
C ASP A 40 12.54 7.96 16.26
N ILE A 41 11.68 8.06 15.24
CA ILE A 41 12.05 7.72 13.86
C ILE A 41 13.15 8.65 13.39
N MET A 42 12.99 9.97 13.57
CA MET A 42 13.97 10.96 13.13
C MET A 42 15.32 10.80 13.85
N LEU A 43 15.34 10.43 15.14
CA LEU A 43 16.55 10.08 15.90
C LEU A 43 17.26 8.86 15.32
N ARG A 44 16.52 7.77 15.05
CA ARG A 44 17.07 6.55 14.43
C ARG A 44 17.64 6.82 13.04
N ARG A 45 17.04 7.74 12.29
CA ARG A 45 17.52 8.22 10.97
C ARG A 45 18.67 9.22 11.09
N GLN A 46 19.08 9.57 12.30
CA GLN A 46 20.09 10.58 12.62
C GLN A 46 19.79 11.96 12.06
N TRP A 47 18.52 12.28 11.79
CA TRP A 47 18.11 13.60 11.29
C TRP A 47 18.05 14.64 12.41
N VAL A 48 17.79 14.21 13.64
CA VAL A 48 17.73 15.08 14.81
C VAL A 48 18.62 14.58 15.94
N LYS A 49 18.95 15.48 16.86
CA LYS A 49 19.60 15.17 18.14
C LYS A 49 18.92 15.95 19.25
N GLU A 50 18.96 15.38 20.45
CA GLU A 50 18.44 16.01 21.67
C GLU A 50 19.45 16.98 22.26
N TYR A 51 18.96 18.15 22.64
CA TYR A 51 19.71 19.21 23.29
C TYR A 51 19.01 19.62 24.57
N THR A 52 19.79 19.96 25.59
CA THR A 52 19.30 20.56 26.82
C THR A 52 18.82 21.99 26.56
N ALA A 53 18.04 22.58 27.48
CA ALA A 53 17.59 23.98 27.34
C ALA A 53 18.75 24.97 27.19
N ASN A 54 19.92 24.65 27.75
CA ASN A 54 21.15 25.44 27.66
C ASN A 54 21.92 25.23 26.33
N GLY A 55 21.36 24.48 25.38
CA GLY A 55 21.96 24.24 24.07
C GLY A 55 23.09 23.22 24.05
N ARG A 56 23.34 22.49 25.15
CA ARG A 56 24.32 21.38 25.17
C ARG A 56 23.67 20.11 24.65
N LEU A 57 24.46 19.23 24.03
CA LEU A 57 23.96 17.94 23.58
C LEU A 57 23.53 17.10 24.79
N ALA A 58 22.30 16.57 24.80
CA ALA A 58 21.75 15.86 25.96
C ALA A 58 22.61 14.64 26.33
N SER A 59 23.15 13.93 25.32
CA SER A 59 24.01 12.77 25.54
C SER A 59 25.35 13.06 26.21
N THR A 60 25.75 14.33 26.37
CA THR A 60 27.00 14.72 27.04
C THR A 60 26.79 15.25 28.44
N VAL A 61 25.55 15.33 28.92
CA VAL A 61 25.21 15.80 30.26
C VAL A 61 24.69 14.60 31.06
N ARG A 62 25.47 14.17 32.06
CA ARG A 62 25.05 13.18 33.05
C ARG A 62 24.07 13.92 33.98
N ASP A 63 22.83 13.45 34.07
CA ASP A 63 21.81 13.94 35.01
C ASP A 63 21.21 15.33 34.72
N TYR A 64 20.72 15.56 33.50
CA TYR A 64 19.97 16.79 33.20
C TYR A 64 18.47 16.65 33.52
N PRO A 65 17.93 17.37 34.52
CA PRO A 65 16.52 17.26 34.92
C PRO A 65 15.58 18.15 34.10
N GLY A 66 16.11 18.97 33.19
CA GLY A 66 15.34 19.99 32.46
C GLY A 66 14.73 19.47 31.16
N PHE A 67 13.88 20.32 30.56
CA PHE A 67 13.30 20.04 29.25
C PHE A 67 14.36 19.93 28.17
N THR A 68 14.27 18.89 27.34
CA THR A 68 15.06 18.75 26.12
C THR A 68 14.29 19.29 24.92
N HIS A 69 15.02 19.71 23.90
CA HIS A 69 14.47 20.02 22.59
C HIS A 69 15.31 19.34 21.50
N PHE A 70 14.69 19.12 20.34
CA PHE A 70 15.35 18.48 19.22
C PHE A 70 15.86 19.52 18.23
N ARG A 71 17.05 19.32 17.68
CA ARG A 71 17.61 20.14 16.59
C ARG A 71 18.03 19.28 15.42
N LEU A 72 17.98 19.84 14.21
CA LEU A 72 18.48 19.16 13.02
C LEU A 72 19.99 18.90 13.13
N THR A 73 20.40 17.70 12.70
CA THR A 73 21.81 17.40 12.42
C THR A 73 22.16 17.81 10.99
N HIS A 74 23.42 17.61 10.59
CA HIS A 74 23.82 17.74 9.18
C HIS A 74 22.94 16.88 8.23
N HIS A 75 22.64 15.63 8.61
CA HIS A 75 21.75 14.77 7.83
C HIS A 75 20.31 15.30 7.80
N GLY A 76 19.81 15.83 8.92
CA GLY A 76 18.49 16.45 8.98
C GLY A 76 18.37 17.68 8.09
N VAL A 77 19.39 18.53 8.05
CA VAL A 77 19.44 19.70 7.16
C VAL A 77 19.41 19.27 5.69
N ASN A 78 20.19 18.25 5.32
CA ASN A 78 20.19 17.74 3.95
C ASN A 78 18.83 17.12 3.57
N ALA A 79 18.22 16.35 4.48
CA ALA A 79 16.88 15.79 4.28
C ALA A 79 15.82 16.90 4.12
N ALA A 80 15.88 17.95 4.94
CA ALA A 80 14.98 19.11 4.86
C ALA A 80 15.11 19.85 3.52
N LYS A 81 16.34 20.10 3.05
CA LYS A 81 16.59 20.73 1.75
C LYS A 81 16.07 19.89 0.58
N LYS A 82 16.30 18.57 0.60
CA LYS A 82 15.76 17.64 -0.41
C LYS A 82 14.23 17.66 -0.41
N ALA A 83 13.60 17.63 0.76
CA ALA A 83 12.15 17.70 0.89
C ALA A 83 11.59 19.03 0.35
N ARG A 84 12.24 20.16 0.63
CA ARG A 84 11.87 21.48 0.09
C ARG A 84 11.97 21.51 -1.43
N ALA A 85 13.09 21.03 -1.99
CA ALA A 85 13.28 20.97 -3.44
C ALA A 85 12.24 20.08 -4.12
N ALA A 86 11.92 18.92 -3.54
CA ALA A 86 10.89 18.03 -4.06
C ALA A 86 9.50 18.68 -4.07
N ARG A 87 9.17 19.50 -3.07
CA ARG A 87 7.92 20.27 -3.04
C ARG A 87 7.87 21.39 -4.08
N ALA A 88 8.97 22.12 -4.25
CA ALA A 88 9.07 23.16 -5.29
C ALA A 88 8.89 22.54 -6.68
N ALA A 89 9.60 21.44 -6.97
CA ALA A 89 9.47 20.72 -8.22
C ALA A 89 8.06 20.14 -8.45
N ALA A 90 7.36 19.73 -7.39
CA ALA A 90 5.98 19.28 -7.49
C ALA A 90 5.00 20.44 -7.74
N ALA A 91 5.26 21.62 -7.16
CA ALA A 91 4.46 22.82 -7.38
C ALA A 91 4.62 23.36 -8.81
N GLU A 92 5.84 23.34 -9.36
CA GLU A 92 6.15 23.76 -10.74
C GLU A 92 5.49 22.87 -11.79
N ARG A 93 5.35 21.55 -11.52
CA ARG A 93 4.64 20.63 -12.42
C ARG A 93 3.13 20.89 -12.48
N GLY A 94 2.59 21.72 -11.58
CA GLY A 94 1.16 21.89 -11.41
C GLY A 94 0.47 20.62 -10.90
N PRO A 95 -0.82 20.70 -10.55
CA PRO A 95 -1.62 19.49 -10.34
C PRO A 95 -1.63 18.73 -11.66
N ALA A 96 -1.22 17.46 -11.66
CA ALA A 96 -1.34 16.61 -12.84
C ALA A 96 -2.83 16.50 -13.22
N THR A 97 -3.28 17.30 -14.18
CA THR A 97 -4.58 17.14 -14.83
C THR A 97 -4.51 15.85 -15.63
N LEU A 98 -5.36 14.89 -15.26
CA LEU A 98 -5.65 13.79 -16.15
C LEU A 98 -6.72 14.35 -17.09
N ASP A 99 -6.35 14.77 -18.29
CA ASP A 99 -7.34 15.05 -19.33
C ASP A 99 -7.77 13.70 -19.91
N VAL A 100 -8.85 13.16 -19.33
CA VAL A 100 -9.63 12.10 -19.98
C VAL A 100 -10.76 12.82 -20.69
N GLU A 101 -10.81 12.76 -22.02
CA GLU A 101 -11.85 13.42 -22.81
C GLU A 101 -13.25 13.15 -22.21
N GLY A 102 -13.94 14.24 -21.81
CA GLY A 102 -15.31 14.18 -21.29
C GLY A 102 -15.47 14.09 -19.76
N ILE A 103 -14.39 14.02 -18.97
CA ILE A 103 -14.48 14.04 -17.50
C ILE A 103 -13.74 15.24 -16.92
N GLY A 104 -14.49 16.23 -16.43
CA GLY A 104 -13.94 17.40 -15.75
C GLY A 104 -13.42 17.05 -14.35
N TRP A 105 -12.13 16.80 -14.21
CA TRP A 105 -11.49 16.57 -12.91
C TRP A 105 -11.17 17.89 -12.22
N THR A 106 -11.67 18.07 -11.00
CA THR A 106 -11.24 19.15 -10.11
C THR A 106 -10.30 18.58 -9.03
N CYS A 107 -9.10 19.14 -8.95
CA CYS A 107 -8.11 18.76 -7.93
C CYS A 107 -8.46 19.49 -6.63
N VAL A 108 -8.79 18.74 -5.57
CA VAL A 108 -9.30 19.34 -4.33
C VAL A 108 -8.19 19.38 -3.26
N GLU A 109 -7.36 18.34 -3.14
CA GLU A 109 -6.28 18.29 -2.15
C GLU A 109 -5.21 17.25 -2.51
N ALA A 110 -4.00 17.39 -1.97
CA ALA A 110 -2.81 16.58 -2.27
C ALA A 110 -3.03 15.06 -2.23
N GLY A 111 -3.39 14.47 -3.38
CA GLY A 111 -3.62 13.04 -3.58
C GLY A 111 -5.09 12.64 -3.81
N ARG A 112 -6.06 13.54 -3.61
CA ARG A 112 -7.49 13.31 -3.89
C ARG A 112 -7.95 14.17 -5.07
N LYS A 113 -8.48 13.52 -6.09
CA LYS A 113 -9.10 14.13 -7.26
C LYS A 113 -10.60 13.85 -7.19
N TRP A 114 -11.42 14.86 -7.47
CA TRP A 114 -12.85 14.67 -7.62
C TRP A 114 -13.16 14.75 -9.11
N ALA A 115 -13.91 13.81 -9.65
CA ALA A 115 -14.53 14.01 -10.96
C ALA A 115 -15.84 14.75 -10.71
N THR A 116 -15.99 15.88 -11.39
CA THR A 116 -17.27 16.58 -11.40
C THR A 116 -18.16 15.87 -12.40
N GLU A 117 -19.20 15.23 -11.86
CA GLU A 117 -20.50 14.97 -12.49
C GLU A 117 -20.45 14.40 -13.92
N TYR A 118 -20.35 13.08 -14.03
CA TYR A 118 -20.82 12.38 -15.22
C TYR A 118 -22.25 11.92 -14.94
N GLU A 119 -23.24 12.49 -15.65
CA GLU A 119 -24.67 12.15 -15.52
C GLU A 119 -25.26 12.27 -14.09
N GLY A 120 -24.84 13.28 -13.31
CA GLY A 120 -25.38 13.51 -11.96
C GLY A 120 -24.75 12.66 -10.85
N VAL A 121 -23.78 11.81 -11.18
CA VAL A 121 -23.07 10.97 -10.19
C VAL A 121 -21.72 11.60 -9.85
N LYS A 122 -21.44 11.76 -8.55
CA LYS A 122 -20.14 12.22 -8.04
C LYS A 122 -19.21 11.04 -7.79
N PHE A 123 -17.96 11.17 -8.25
CA PHE A 123 -16.92 10.19 -8.03
C PHE A 123 -15.70 10.84 -7.37
N GLU A 124 -15.06 10.11 -6.46
CA GLU A 124 -13.83 10.50 -5.78
C GLU A 124 -12.71 9.53 -6.17
N LEU A 125 -11.62 10.05 -6.73
CA LEU A 125 -10.42 9.28 -7.04
C LEU A 125 -9.32 9.63 -6.03
N GLU A 126 -8.96 8.71 -5.15
CA GLU A 126 -7.93 8.87 -4.12
C GLU A 126 -6.67 8.09 -4.49
N ARG A 127 -5.53 8.77 -4.58
CA ARG A 127 -4.23 8.12 -4.58
C ARG A 127 -3.82 7.82 -3.14
N ARG A 128 -3.92 6.56 -2.71
CA ARG A 128 -3.45 6.15 -1.39
C ARG A 128 -1.96 5.86 -1.40
N THR A 129 -1.27 6.36 -0.38
CA THR A 129 0.06 5.91 0.01
C THR A 129 -0.07 4.92 1.16
N ALA A 130 0.84 3.95 1.26
CA ALA A 130 0.84 2.93 2.30
C ALA A 130 0.62 3.56 3.68
N ASN A 131 -0.50 3.20 4.30
CA ASN A 131 -0.90 3.68 5.61
C ASN A 131 -0.93 2.48 6.54
N ALA A 132 -0.12 2.51 7.59
CA ALA A 132 0.00 1.37 8.50
C ALA A 132 -1.26 1.18 9.38
N LEU A 133 -2.24 2.08 9.34
CA LEU A 133 -3.40 2.11 10.23
C LEU A 133 -4.69 1.58 9.61
N ASP A 134 -4.83 1.56 8.28
CA ASP A 134 -6.06 1.12 7.60
C ASP A 134 -5.96 -0.31 7.06
N GLY A 135 -4.83 -0.98 7.26
CA GLY A 135 -4.61 -2.35 6.81
C GLY A 135 -4.60 -2.51 5.30
N CYS A 136 -4.59 -1.42 4.53
CA CYS A 136 -4.56 -1.44 3.07
C CYS A 136 -3.10 -1.51 2.61
N PRO A 137 -2.63 -2.68 2.12
CA PRO A 137 -1.23 -2.89 1.79
C PRO A 137 -0.80 -2.13 0.51
N ASP A 138 -1.76 -1.67 -0.28
CA ASP A 138 -1.52 -1.25 -1.65
C ASP A 138 -1.45 0.28 -1.81
N THR A 139 -0.29 0.74 -2.28
CA THR A 139 -0.12 2.07 -2.87
C THR A 139 -0.78 2.09 -4.26
N GLY A 140 -1.79 2.93 -4.48
CA GLY A 140 -2.52 2.91 -5.74
C GLY A 140 -3.55 4.03 -5.86
N TRP A 141 -4.22 4.10 -7.01
CA TRP A 141 -5.39 4.96 -7.22
C TRP A 141 -6.66 4.16 -6.94
N TYR A 142 -7.54 4.72 -6.13
CA TYR A 142 -8.83 4.14 -5.72
C TYR A 142 -9.94 5.04 -6.20
N LEU A 143 -10.97 4.48 -6.82
CA LEU A 143 -12.16 5.22 -7.26
C LEU A 143 -13.33 4.86 -6.33
N TYR A 144 -13.96 5.88 -5.74
CA TYR A 144 -15.14 5.78 -4.89
C TYR A 144 -16.31 6.46 -5.61
N GLY A 145 -17.48 5.82 -5.64
CA GLY A 145 -18.70 6.36 -6.28
C GLY A 145 -19.92 5.52 -5.93
N GLY A 146 -21.10 6.17 -5.87
CA GLY A 146 -22.34 5.67 -5.27
C GLY A 146 -22.96 4.37 -5.84
N SER A 147 -24.14 4.03 -5.33
CA SER A 147 -24.86 2.73 -5.37
C SER A 147 -25.14 2.07 -6.75
N HIS A 148 -24.61 2.58 -7.85
CA HIS A 148 -24.77 2.07 -9.21
C HIS A 148 -23.44 1.65 -9.86
N PHE A 149 -22.60 0.94 -9.11
CA PHE A 149 -21.32 0.43 -9.61
C PHE A 149 -21.51 -0.86 -10.46
N GLY A 150 -22.34 -0.79 -11.49
CA GLY A 150 -22.67 -1.90 -12.40
C GLY A 150 -22.12 -1.69 -13.81
N GLU A 151 -21.21 -2.60 -14.21
CA GLU A 151 -20.77 -2.98 -15.57
C GLU A 151 -20.21 -1.91 -16.54
N TYR A 152 -20.81 -0.72 -16.67
CA TYR A 152 -20.52 0.19 -17.78
C TYR A 152 -19.25 1.04 -17.59
N MET A 153 -19.00 1.54 -16.37
CA MET A 153 -17.81 2.36 -16.07
C MET A 153 -16.51 1.54 -16.00
N GLY A 154 -16.58 0.23 -15.73
CA GLY A 154 -15.42 -0.65 -15.68
C GLY A 154 -14.66 -0.71 -17.01
N ALA A 155 -15.36 -0.70 -18.14
CA ALA A 155 -14.74 -0.82 -19.47
C ALA A 155 -13.97 0.43 -19.90
N ARG A 156 -14.55 1.63 -19.71
CA ARG A 156 -13.87 2.91 -20.06
C ARG A 156 -12.76 3.27 -19.07
N PHE A 157 -12.94 3.00 -17.78
CA PHE A 157 -11.87 3.20 -16.80
C PHE A 157 -10.74 2.20 -16.98
N LYS A 158 -11.02 0.95 -17.39
CA LYS A 158 -10.00 -0.01 -17.79
C LYS A 158 -9.21 0.49 -18.99
N ALA A 159 -9.85 1.09 -20.01
CA ALA A 159 -9.13 1.68 -21.14
C ALA A 159 -8.20 2.83 -20.72
N ALA A 160 -8.69 3.77 -19.91
CA ALA A 160 -7.89 4.88 -19.38
C ALA A 160 -6.78 4.43 -18.41
N ALA A 161 -7.02 3.38 -17.62
CA ALA A 161 -6.03 2.78 -16.73
C ALA A 161 -4.99 1.96 -17.48
N VAL A 162 -5.36 1.30 -18.58
CA VAL A 162 -4.43 0.60 -19.49
C VAL A 162 -3.50 1.60 -20.19
N GLU A 163 -4.02 2.77 -20.57
CA GLU A 163 -3.24 3.84 -21.18
C GLU A 163 -2.33 4.56 -20.16
N ALA A 164 -2.80 4.76 -18.92
CA ALA A 164 -2.04 5.41 -17.85
C ALA A 164 -1.08 4.46 -17.08
N PHE A 165 -1.33 3.15 -17.09
CA PHE A 165 -0.59 2.12 -16.35
C PHE A 165 -0.38 0.86 -17.21
N PRO A 166 0.65 0.82 -18.07
CA PRO A 166 0.90 -0.29 -19.00
C PRO A 166 1.25 -1.63 -18.33
N TYR A 167 1.33 -1.68 -17.00
CA TYR A 167 1.63 -2.88 -16.21
C TYR A 167 0.39 -3.61 -15.70
N VAL A 168 -0.82 -3.08 -15.93
CA VAL A 168 -2.09 -3.70 -15.47
C VAL A 168 -2.75 -4.57 -16.57
N CYS A 169 -2.23 -4.53 -17.80
CA CYS A 169 -2.67 -5.41 -18.87
C CYS A 169 -1.70 -6.60 -19.02
N PRO A 170 -2.19 -7.85 -19.24
CA PRO A 170 -1.32 -8.96 -19.60
C PRO A 170 -0.58 -8.61 -20.89
N LYS A 171 0.74 -8.83 -20.90
CA LYS A 171 1.61 -8.50 -22.04
C LYS A 171 1.31 -9.31 -23.32
N ASP A 172 0.52 -10.37 -23.24
CA ASP A 172 0.61 -11.45 -24.22
C ASP A 172 -0.69 -11.79 -24.98
N GLY A 173 -1.71 -10.93 -24.95
CA GLY A 173 -2.91 -11.13 -25.78
C GLY A 173 -3.72 -12.40 -25.47
N HIS A 174 -3.42 -13.10 -24.38
CA HIS A 174 -4.22 -14.23 -23.93
C HIS A 174 -5.62 -13.74 -23.51
N PRO A 175 -6.70 -14.36 -24.01
CA PRO A 175 -8.04 -14.04 -23.54
C PRO A 175 -8.07 -14.24 -22.03
N GLN A 176 -8.54 -13.22 -21.30
CA GLN A 176 -8.77 -13.41 -19.88
C GLN A 176 -9.93 -14.41 -19.72
N PRO A 177 -9.79 -15.42 -18.86
CA PRO A 177 -10.90 -16.32 -18.59
C PRO A 177 -12.06 -15.50 -18.03
N GLU A 178 -13.27 -15.89 -18.40
CA GLU A 178 -14.48 -15.32 -17.82
C GLU A 178 -14.46 -15.54 -16.30
N THR A 179 -15.01 -14.58 -15.57
CA THR A 179 -15.07 -14.64 -14.11
C THR A 179 -16.48 -14.33 -13.62
N GLU A 180 -16.92 -15.05 -12.60
CA GLU A 180 -18.12 -14.73 -11.83
C GLU A 180 -17.76 -14.20 -10.44
N ILE A 181 -18.69 -13.50 -9.80
CA ILE A 181 -18.50 -12.98 -8.45
C ILE A 181 -19.20 -13.89 -7.45
N LYS A 182 -18.43 -14.43 -6.50
CA LYS A 182 -18.93 -15.24 -5.38
C LYS A 182 -18.59 -14.59 -4.05
N ASP A 183 -19.49 -14.66 -3.07
CA ASP A 183 -19.11 -14.37 -1.68
C ASP A 183 -18.31 -15.53 -1.06
N SER A 184 -17.60 -15.29 0.05
CA SER A 184 -16.77 -16.31 0.70
C SER A 184 -17.50 -17.60 1.08
N SER A 185 -18.81 -17.55 1.31
CA SER A 185 -19.63 -18.73 1.66
C SER A 185 -20.09 -19.54 0.43
N GLN A 186 -19.99 -18.96 -0.76
CA GLN A 186 -20.33 -19.60 -2.03
C GLN A 186 -19.11 -20.25 -2.72
N LEU A 187 -17.89 -19.94 -2.24
CA LEU A 187 -16.67 -20.57 -2.72
C LEU A 187 -16.69 -22.07 -2.47
N ALA A 188 -16.12 -22.83 -3.40
CA ALA A 188 -15.99 -24.29 -3.31
C ALA A 188 -14.54 -24.74 -3.51
N GLU A 189 -14.24 -25.97 -3.08
CA GLU A 189 -12.96 -26.60 -3.36
C GLU A 189 -12.78 -26.76 -4.88
N GLY A 190 -11.61 -26.41 -5.39
CA GLY A 190 -11.30 -26.39 -6.82
C GLY A 190 -11.59 -25.07 -7.53
N ASP A 191 -12.38 -24.15 -6.94
CA ASP A 191 -12.57 -22.80 -7.50
C ASP A 191 -11.20 -22.10 -7.68
N ILE A 192 -11.04 -21.35 -8.77
CA ILE A 192 -9.83 -20.56 -9.02
C ILE A 192 -10.16 -19.08 -8.78
N VAL A 193 -9.72 -18.57 -7.64
CA VAL A 193 -9.90 -17.16 -7.25
C VAL A 193 -8.78 -16.31 -7.87
N ARG A 194 -9.16 -15.16 -8.46
CA ARG A 194 -8.23 -14.14 -8.94
C ARG A 194 -8.04 -13.04 -7.91
N GLU A 195 -6.82 -12.89 -7.41
CA GLU A 195 -6.50 -11.92 -6.36
C GLU A 195 -5.06 -11.41 -6.49
N HIS A 196 -4.84 -10.09 -6.47
CA HIS A 196 -3.52 -9.45 -6.58
C HIS A 196 -2.63 -9.99 -7.74
N GLY A 197 -3.25 -10.34 -8.88
CA GLY A 197 -2.56 -10.93 -10.04
C GLY A 197 -2.23 -12.42 -9.89
N MET A 198 -2.65 -13.07 -8.80
CA MET A 198 -2.55 -14.50 -8.56
C MET A 198 -3.80 -15.23 -9.07
N ARG A 199 -3.60 -16.47 -9.51
CA ARG A 199 -4.65 -17.47 -9.75
C ARG A 199 -4.56 -18.52 -8.66
N VAL A 200 -5.47 -18.49 -7.70
CA VAL A 200 -5.42 -19.32 -6.49
C VAL A 200 -6.49 -20.39 -6.58
N ARG A 201 -6.08 -21.65 -6.77
CA ARG A 201 -7.01 -22.79 -6.66
C ARG A 201 -7.28 -23.07 -5.19
N LEU A 202 -8.53 -23.10 -4.78
CA LEU A 202 -8.92 -23.39 -3.41
C LEU A 202 -8.77 -24.90 -3.14
N ASP A 203 -7.99 -25.27 -2.12
CA ASP A 203 -7.70 -26.66 -1.79
C ASP A 203 -8.48 -27.15 -0.56
N LYS A 204 -8.67 -26.31 0.47
CA LYS A 204 -9.33 -26.73 1.71
C LYS A 204 -9.97 -25.58 2.47
N LEU A 205 -11.24 -25.74 2.82
CA LEU A 205 -11.96 -24.82 3.71
C LEU A 205 -11.75 -25.15 5.17
N THR A 206 -11.53 -24.11 5.98
CA THR A 206 -11.71 -24.11 7.43
C THR A 206 -12.66 -22.98 7.80
N THR A 207 -13.64 -23.24 8.66
CA THR A 207 -14.57 -22.22 9.15
C THR A 207 -14.34 -21.96 10.64
N VAL A 208 -14.32 -20.69 11.02
CA VAL A 208 -14.25 -20.27 12.43
C VAL A 208 -15.41 -19.34 12.71
N GLU A 209 -16.19 -19.63 13.75
CA GLU A 209 -17.21 -18.72 14.24
C GLU A 209 -16.63 -17.83 15.35
N ARG A 210 -16.74 -16.51 15.19
CA ARG A 210 -16.25 -15.54 16.17
C ARG A 210 -17.22 -14.38 16.27
N GLN A 211 -17.74 -14.13 17.47
CA GLN A 211 -18.67 -13.03 17.75
C GLN A 211 -19.92 -13.03 16.85
N GLY A 212 -20.46 -14.22 16.54
CA GLY A 212 -21.65 -14.36 15.68
C GLY A 212 -21.38 -14.14 14.19
N LEU A 213 -20.12 -14.01 13.77
CA LEU A 213 -19.71 -13.98 12.38
C LEU A 213 -18.96 -15.26 12.02
N THR A 214 -19.35 -15.88 10.90
CA THR A 214 -18.61 -16.98 10.30
C THR A 214 -17.51 -16.42 9.40
N VAL A 215 -16.27 -16.78 9.69
CA VAL A 215 -15.10 -16.53 8.84
C VAL A 215 -14.78 -17.82 8.09
N TYR A 216 -14.76 -17.72 6.76
CA TYR A 216 -14.34 -18.77 5.85
C TYR A 216 -12.87 -18.53 5.52
N HIS A 217 -12.04 -19.53 5.76
CA HIS A 217 -10.62 -19.52 5.48
C HIS A 217 -10.28 -20.67 4.54
N TRP A 218 -10.03 -20.34 3.28
CA TRP A 218 -9.60 -21.29 2.27
C TRP A 218 -8.09 -21.29 2.13
N ALA A 219 -7.47 -22.43 2.39
CA ALA A 219 -6.11 -22.70 1.93
C ALA A 219 -6.14 -22.95 0.42
N GLY A 220 -5.20 -22.36 -0.32
CA GLY A 220 -5.13 -22.50 -1.76
C GLY A 220 -3.71 -22.57 -2.32
N THR A 221 -3.65 -22.99 -3.58
CA THR A 221 -2.44 -23.15 -4.38
C THR A 221 -2.37 -22.05 -5.46
N VAL A 222 -1.28 -21.29 -5.49
CA VAL A 222 -1.01 -20.30 -6.53
C VAL A 222 -0.54 -21.00 -7.80
N LEU A 223 -1.34 -20.93 -8.87
CA LEU A 223 -1.09 -21.64 -10.13
C LEU A 223 -0.10 -20.93 -11.05
N ASN A 224 0.09 -19.60 -10.88
CA ASN A 224 0.93 -18.74 -11.72
C ASN A 224 2.12 -18.16 -10.94
N MET A 225 2.83 -19.02 -10.21
CA MET A 225 3.97 -18.61 -9.37
C MET A 225 5.09 -17.88 -10.12
N PRO A 226 5.50 -18.27 -11.34
CA PRO A 226 6.52 -17.54 -12.10
C PRO A 226 6.13 -16.07 -12.35
N GLU A 227 4.88 -15.84 -12.77
CA GLU A 227 4.34 -14.52 -13.08
C GLU A 227 4.26 -13.65 -11.83
N VAL A 228 3.82 -14.23 -10.70
CA VAL A 228 3.74 -13.54 -9.40
C VAL A 228 5.14 -13.15 -8.91
N ARG A 229 6.13 -14.03 -9.07
CA ARG A 229 7.54 -13.77 -8.74
C ARG A 229 8.12 -12.65 -9.58
N GLU A 230 7.83 -12.63 -10.88
CA GLU A 230 8.28 -11.56 -11.80
C GLU A 230 7.67 -10.21 -11.43
N ALA A 231 6.35 -10.20 -11.15
CA ALA A 231 5.61 -8.98 -10.84
C ALA A 231 6.01 -8.35 -9.49
N LYS A 232 6.53 -9.15 -8.54
CA LYS A 232 7.00 -8.70 -7.21
C LYS A 232 5.96 -7.91 -6.41
N HIS A 233 4.68 -8.15 -6.66
CA HIS A 233 3.58 -7.52 -5.91
C HIS A 233 3.36 -8.17 -4.55
N VAL A 234 3.55 -9.49 -4.46
CA VAL A 234 3.38 -10.25 -3.21
C VAL A 234 4.75 -10.71 -2.68
N PRO A 235 5.10 -10.42 -1.41
CA PRO A 235 6.33 -10.93 -0.81
C PRO A 235 6.34 -12.47 -0.80
N LEU A 236 7.43 -13.10 -1.26
CA LEU A 236 7.54 -14.57 -1.29
C LEU A 236 7.39 -15.23 0.08
N SER A 237 7.66 -14.50 1.16
CA SER A 237 7.46 -15.00 2.51
C SER A 237 5.98 -15.20 2.87
N PHE A 238 5.05 -14.60 2.12
CA PHE A 238 3.60 -14.76 2.31
C PHE A 238 3.08 -15.96 1.51
N LEU A 239 3.84 -16.39 0.50
CA LEU A 239 3.48 -17.50 -0.38
C LEU A 239 3.93 -18.86 0.17
N ARG A 240 4.43 -18.91 1.40
CA ARG A 240 5.03 -20.12 1.97
C ARG A 240 4.38 -20.53 3.28
N THR A 241 4.26 -21.83 3.46
CA THR A 241 3.96 -22.42 4.77
C THR A 241 5.23 -22.98 5.39
N GLN A 242 5.23 -23.09 6.71
CA GLN A 242 6.32 -23.70 7.45
C GLN A 242 5.75 -24.81 8.34
N LYS A 243 6.49 -25.89 8.49
CA LYS A 243 6.18 -26.95 9.45
C LYS A 243 7.39 -27.21 10.34
N TRP A 244 7.12 -27.65 11.55
CA TRP A 244 8.16 -28.09 12.46
C TRP A 244 8.51 -29.55 12.18
N GLU A 245 9.78 -29.81 11.88
CA GLU A 245 10.33 -31.15 11.73
C GLU A 245 11.27 -31.47 12.91
N PRO A 246 11.01 -32.55 13.69
CA PRO A 246 11.87 -32.95 14.78
C PRO A 246 13.34 -33.10 14.34
N GLY A 247 14.25 -32.42 15.03
CA GLY A 247 15.69 -32.43 14.73
C GLY A 247 16.15 -31.45 13.64
N GLN A 248 15.24 -30.93 12.80
CA GLN A 248 15.55 -29.94 11.77
C GLN A 248 15.02 -28.54 12.11
N GLY A 249 13.99 -28.46 12.95
CA GLY A 249 13.33 -27.21 13.33
C GLY A 249 12.27 -26.80 12.32
N TRP A 250 12.07 -25.49 12.15
CA TRP A 250 11.11 -24.97 11.17
C TRP A 250 11.67 -25.07 9.75
N VAL A 251 10.99 -25.85 8.91
CA VAL A 251 11.31 -26.00 7.49
C VAL A 251 10.17 -25.47 6.64
N THR A 252 10.48 -25.00 5.43
CA THR A 252 9.47 -24.61 4.44
C THR A 252 8.71 -25.86 3.99
N ASP A 253 7.38 -25.82 4.09
CA ASP A 253 6.52 -26.91 3.67
C ASP A 253 6.01 -26.70 2.23
N ARG A 254 5.56 -25.49 1.91
CA ARG A 254 5.12 -25.08 0.56
C ARG A 254 5.68 -23.71 0.20
N GLU A 255 5.81 -23.43 -1.09
CA GLU A 255 6.21 -22.11 -1.63
C GLU A 255 5.18 -21.48 -2.59
N ASP A 256 4.02 -22.11 -2.70
CA ASP A 256 2.92 -21.77 -3.62
C ASP A 256 1.59 -21.62 -2.87
N TYR A 257 1.65 -21.26 -1.60
CA TYR A 257 0.49 -21.18 -0.71
C TYR A 257 -0.12 -19.78 -0.72
N TRP A 258 -1.45 -19.70 -0.78
CA TRP A 258 -2.18 -18.48 -0.45
C TRP A 258 -3.42 -18.81 0.37
N ALA A 259 -3.87 -17.87 1.20
CA ALA A 259 -5.08 -18.01 1.98
C ALA A 259 -6.11 -16.98 1.55
N VAL A 260 -7.27 -17.45 1.09
CA VAL A 260 -8.44 -16.62 0.81
C VAL A 260 -9.31 -16.61 2.06
N GLN A 261 -9.40 -15.46 2.74
CA GLN A 261 -10.14 -15.32 4.00
C GLN A 261 -11.20 -14.22 3.90
N GLY A 262 -12.42 -14.54 4.29
CA GLY A 262 -13.52 -13.56 4.33
C GLY A 262 -14.75 -14.05 5.07
N ASN A 263 -15.74 -13.17 5.21
CA ASN A 263 -17.09 -13.51 5.68
C ASN A 263 -18.08 -13.35 4.51
N LYS A 264 -19.38 -13.46 4.76
CA LYS A 264 -20.43 -13.31 3.72
C LYS A 264 -20.49 -11.93 3.03
N LEU A 265 -19.73 -10.94 3.51
CA LEU A 265 -19.61 -9.62 2.88
C LEU A 265 -18.40 -9.52 1.94
N ALA A 266 -17.45 -10.45 2.03
CA ALA A 266 -16.28 -10.48 1.16
C ALA A 266 -16.62 -11.22 -0.13
N THR A 267 -16.37 -10.57 -1.27
CA THR A 267 -16.64 -11.08 -2.61
C THR A 267 -15.36 -11.31 -3.40
N TRP A 268 -15.35 -12.32 -4.25
CA TRP A 268 -14.19 -12.82 -4.97
C TRP A 268 -14.52 -13.01 -6.44
N ALA A 269 -13.57 -12.67 -7.32
CA ALA A 269 -13.65 -13.01 -8.73
C ALA A 269 -13.15 -14.44 -8.94
N VAL A 270 -14.03 -15.34 -9.38
CA VAL A 270 -13.76 -16.77 -9.57
C VAL A 270 -13.76 -17.07 -11.06
N GLU A 271 -12.74 -17.76 -11.56
CA GLU A 271 -12.70 -18.18 -12.97
C GLU A 271 -13.84 -19.16 -13.27
N VAL A 272 -14.61 -18.87 -14.32
CA VAL A 272 -15.61 -19.78 -14.85
C VAL A 272 -14.89 -20.91 -15.57
N PRO A 273 -15.15 -22.19 -15.24
CA PRO A 273 -14.58 -23.31 -15.97
C PRO A 273 -14.89 -23.17 -17.45
N THR A 274 -13.86 -23.03 -18.27
CA THR A 274 -14.05 -23.08 -19.72
C THR A 274 -14.20 -24.55 -20.08
N ASP A 275 -15.40 -24.97 -20.49
CA ASP A 275 -15.64 -26.25 -21.14
C ASP A 275 -14.95 -26.26 -22.51
N ALA A 276 -13.62 -26.20 -22.52
CA ALA A 276 -12.86 -26.48 -23.71
C ALA A 276 -13.05 -27.98 -24.00
N PRO A 277 -13.59 -28.37 -25.17
CA PRO A 277 -13.70 -29.77 -25.52
C PRO A 277 -12.32 -30.40 -25.43
N ALA A 278 -12.22 -31.56 -24.75
CA ALA A 278 -10.97 -32.30 -24.67
C ALA A 278 -10.40 -32.46 -26.10
N PRO A 279 -9.10 -32.19 -26.31
CA PRO A 279 -8.50 -32.43 -27.62
C PRO A 279 -8.71 -33.90 -27.96
N ALA A 280 -9.37 -34.12 -29.11
CA ALA A 280 -9.69 -35.45 -29.63
C ALA A 280 -8.43 -36.25 -29.96
#